data_AF-A0AAE1HIC7-F1
#
_entry.id   AF-A0AAE1HIC7-F1
#
_cell.length_a   1.000
_cell.length_b   1.000
_cell.length_c   1.000
_cell.angle_alpha   90.00
_cell.angle_beta   90.00
_cell.angle_gamma   90.00
#
_symmetry.space_group_name_H-M   'P 1'
#
loop_
_entity.id
_entity.type
_entity.pdbx_description
1 polymer ?
#
loop_
_entity_poly.entity_id
_entity_poly.type
_entity_poly.pdbx_seq_one_letter_code
_entity_poly.pdbx_strand_id
1 'polypeptide(L)'
;MPAAMLAPLLTLALLPLALAACPCPPAPATDQVCGSDRKTYPSACDLDCTAPPGVAAVHPGPCLQVDALLNRLINATLLSSGGGRRARRSATEEKQKYNQCLKDRQCNRARCRECEEEDAHGGCMEMCWRNCECSCLGLQSSDLDYLRWFHCYTTERDCYGKLLACDGRCSTQECKDGCTMDLWRCKCGCHRQADGTTHRPWLSSPASP
;
A
#
# COMPACT_ATOMS: atom_id res chain seq x y z
N MET A 1 58.24 -50.18 27.60
CA MET A 1 58.38 -48.88 28.29
C MET A 1 58.82 -47.85 27.27
N PRO A 2 58.41 -46.57 27.36
CA PRO A 2 57.32 -45.99 28.18
C PRO A 2 55.94 -46.52 27.67
N ALA A 3 54.75 -45.89 27.72
CA ALA A 3 54.33 -44.54 28.15
C ALA A 3 52.89 -44.53 28.73
N ALA A 4 52.36 -43.32 28.92
CA ALA A 4 51.12 -42.94 29.60
C ALA A 4 50.14 -42.20 28.66
N MET A 5 48.89 -42.02 29.11
CA MET A 5 48.19 -40.72 29.28
C MET A 5 46.74 -40.98 29.79
N LEU A 6 46.09 -39.96 30.38
CA LEU A 6 44.94 -40.10 31.29
C LEU A 6 43.63 -39.47 30.75
N ALA A 7 42.49 -40.11 31.11
CA ALA A 7 41.17 -39.50 31.41
C ALA A 7 40.39 -38.77 30.27
N PRO A 8 39.14 -38.27 30.49
CA PRO A 8 38.13 -38.61 31.50
C PRO A 8 36.69 -38.92 30.97
N LEU A 9 35.89 -39.56 31.84
CA LEU A 9 34.45 -39.39 32.14
C LEU A 9 33.53 -38.61 31.15
N LEU A 10 32.43 -39.27 30.73
CA LEU A 10 31.29 -38.63 30.04
C LEU A 10 29.93 -39.05 30.65
N THR A 11 29.57 -38.51 31.81
CA THR A 11 28.22 -38.68 32.39
C THR A 11 27.28 -37.61 31.85
N LEU A 12 26.54 -37.93 30.79
CA LEU A 12 25.50 -37.07 30.24
C LEU A 12 24.34 -36.94 31.24
N ALA A 13 24.10 -35.73 31.77
CA ALA A 13 22.97 -35.47 32.65
C ALA A 13 21.66 -35.47 31.86
N LEU A 14 20.78 -36.44 32.15
CA LEU A 14 19.41 -36.47 31.65
C LEU A 14 18.56 -35.45 32.42
N LEU A 15 18.65 -34.17 32.03
CA LEU A 15 17.63 -33.19 32.40
C LEU A 15 16.37 -33.48 31.57
N PRO A 16 15.20 -33.75 32.19
CA PRO A 16 13.95 -33.71 31.45
C PRO A 16 13.69 -32.25 31.05
N LEU A 17 13.79 -31.92 29.77
CA LEU A 17 13.21 -30.68 29.26
C LEU A 17 11.70 -30.80 29.42
N ALA A 18 11.19 -30.26 30.51
CA ALA A 18 9.79 -29.90 30.63
C ALA A 18 9.51 -28.84 29.56
N LEU A 19 9.05 -29.31 28.39
CA LEU A 19 8.39 -28.47 27.40
C LEU A 19 7.29 -27.72 28.14
N ALA A 20 7.41 -26.40 28.23
CA ALA A 20 6.40 -25.53 28.80
C ALA A 20 5.17 -25.54 27.89
N ALA A 21 4.38 -26.60 27.99
CA ALA A 21 3.06 -26.68 27.37
C ALA A 21 2.17 -25.66 28.07
N CYS A 22 1.73 -24.66 27.31
CA CYS A 22 0.80 -23.65 27.78
C CYS A 22 -0.47 -24.30 28.32
N PRO A 23 -0.90 -24.01 29.56
CA PRO A 23 -2.05 -24.64 30.20
C PRO A 23 -3.38 -24.04 29.70
N CYS A 24 -3.53 -23.90 28.38
CA CYS A 24 -4.75 -23.42 27.74
C CYS A 24 -5.74 -24.57 27.51
N PRO A 25 -7.05 -24.35 27.72
CA PRO A 25 -8.07 -25.34 27.39
C PRO A 25 -8.12 -25.55 25.87
N PRO A 26 -8.56 -26.73 25.38
CA PRO A 26 -8.70 -26.97 23.94
C PRO A 26 -9.76 -26.03 23.34
N ALA A 27 -9.32 -25.15 22.46
CA ALA A 27 -10.15 -24.11 21.86
C ALA A 27 -10.77 -24.54 20.50
N PRO A 28 -12.06 -24.26 20.25
CA PRO A 28 -12.67 -24.44 18.94
C PRO A 28 -12.19 -23.38 17.94
N ALA A 29 -12.39 -23.63 16.63
CA ALA A 29 -11.94 -22.72 15.57
C ALA A 29 -12.60 -21.31 15.61
N THR A 30 -13.70 -21.14 16.33
CA THR A 30 -14.36 -19.84 16.57
C THR A 30 -13.55 -18.90 17.45
N ASP A 31 -12.69 -19.46 18.30
CA ASP A 31 -12.01 -18.72 19.37
C ASP A 31 -10.61 -18.27 18.94
N GLN A 32 -10.22 -18.62 17.70
CA GLN A 32 -8.97 -18.23 17.07
C GLN A 32 -8.80 -16.71 17.07
N VAL A 33 -7.54 -16.27 17.15
CA VAL A 33 -7.16 -14.86 17.05
C VAL A 33 -5.99 -14.67 16.10
N CYS A 34 -5.94 -13.51 15.45
CA CYS A 34 -4.79 -13.11 14.65
C CYS A 34 -3.84 -12.24 15.50
N GLY A 35 -2.59 -12.67 15.64
CA GLY A 35 -1.53 -11.89 16.29
C GLY A 35 -0.95 -10.79 15.40
N SER A 36 -0.31 -9.79 16.01
CA SER A 36 0.38 -8.70 15.30
C SER A 36 1.62 -9.16 14.52
N ASP A 37 2.12 -10.36 14.81
CA ASP A 37 3.12 -11.08 14.01
C ASP A 37 2.53 -11.72 12.73
N ARG A 38 1.21 -11.61 12.52
CA ARG A 38 0.40 -12.24 11.46
C ARG A 38 0.29 -13.77 11.59
N LYS A 39 0.48 -14.32 12.79
CA LYS A 39 0.24 -15.73 13.09
C LYS A 39 -1.17 -15.92 13.68
N THR A 40 -1.85 -16.97 13.25
CA THR A 40 -3.10 -17.41 13.88
C THR A 40 -2.79 -18.24 15.12
N TYR A 41 -3.43 -17.90 16.23
CA TYR A 41 -3.38 -18.67 17.47
C TYR A 41 -4.73 -19.37 17.72
N PRO A 42 -4.75 -20.60 18.31
CA PRO A 42 -5.99 -21.33 18.58
C PRO A 42 -6.97 -20.58 19.49
N SER A 43 -6.44 -19.81 20.45
CA SER A 43 -7.19 -18.89 21.30
C SER A 43 -6.36 -17.67 21.71
N ALA A 44 -6.99 -16.71 22.38
CA ALA A 44 -6.29 -15.62 23.05
C ALA A 44 -5.34 -16.11 24.17
N CYS A 45 -5.66 -17.23 24.84
CA CYS A 45 -4.77 -17.85 25.83
C CYS A 45 -3.49 -18.37 25.18
N ASP A 46 -3.63 -19.05 24.03
CA ASP A 46 -2.47 -19.57 23.29
C ASP A 46 -1.59 -18.43 22.76
N LEU A 47 -2.18 -17.29 22.40
CA LEU A 47 -1.41 -16.09 22.05
C LEU A 47 -0.63 -15.58 23.25
N ASP A 48 -1.29 -15.27 24.38
CA ASP A 48 -0.64 -14.71 25.57
C ASP A 48 0.50 -15.61 26.10
N CYS A 49 0.33 -16.93 26.01
CA CYS A 49 1.30 -17.88 26.53
C CYS A 49 2.41 -18.30 25.53
N THR A 50 2.16 -18.34 24.21
CA THR A 50 3.16 -18.78 23.22
C THR A 50 3.74 -17.69 22.33
N ALA A 51 3.20 -16.47 22.36
CA ALA A 51 3.65 -15.41 21.48
C ALA A 51 4.93 -14.71 22.01
N PRO A 52 5.83 -14.25 21.12
CA PRO A 52 6.96 -13.40 21.51
C PRO A 52 6.51 -12.10 22.21
N PRO A 53 7.35 -11.50 23.07
CA PRO A 53 7.06 -10.22 23.70
C PRO A 53 6.69 -9.13 22.68
N GLY A 54 5.61 -8.40 22.94
CA GLY A 54 5.09 -7.35 22.05
C GLY A 54 4.15 -7.84 20.94
N VAL A 55 3.92 -9.15 20.82
CA VAL A 55 2.83 -9.68 19.99
C VAL A 55 1.51 -9.59 20.75
N ALA A 56 0.49 -9.02 20.11
CA ALA A 56 -0.85 -8.83 20.68
C ALA A 56 -1.92 -9.26 19.67
N ALA A 57 -3.11 -9.61 20.14
CA ALA A 57 -4.25 -9.89 19.27
C ALA A 57 -4.67 -8.62 18.51
N VAL A 58 -4.72 -8.71 17.17
CA VAL A 58 -5.16 -7.64 16.27
C VAL A 58 -6.66 -7.73 16.00
N HIS A 59 -7.17 -8.94 15.76
CA HIS A 59 -8.60 -9.19 15.53
C HIS A 59 -8.98 -10.64 15.90
N PRO A 60 -10.27 -10.91 16.23
CA PRO A 60 -10.79 -12.26 16.35
C PRO A 60 -10.87 -12.96 15.00
N GLY A 61 -10.81 -14.30 15.02
CA GLY A 61 -10.69 -15.15 13.84
C GLY A 61 -9.24 -15.33 13.35
N PRO A 62 -9.01 -16.27 12.42
CA PRO A 62 -7.68 -16.51 11.86
C PRO A 62 -7.16 -15.32 11.06
N CYS A 63 -5.84 -15.12 11.06
CA CYS A 63 -5.19 -14.18 10.16
C CYS A 63 -5.53 -14.50 8.69
N LEU A 64 -5.75 -13.45 7.90
CA LEU A 64 -5.85 -13.59 6.46
C LEU A 64 -4.55 -14.16 5.92
N GLN A 65 -4.61 -15.36 5.32
CA GLN A 65 -3.47 -15.93 4.61
C GLN A 65 -3.29 -15.18 3.29
N VAL A 66 -2.57 -14.05 3.37
CA VAL A 66 -2.30 -13.17 2.24
C VAL A 66 -1.61 -13.95 1.11
N ASP A 67 -0.71 -14.89 1.43
CA ASP A 67 -0.05 -15.74 0.43
C ASP A 67 -1.02 -16.73 -0.24
N ALA A 68 -1.99 -17.29 0.50
CA ALA A 68 -3.00 -18.18 -0.09
C ALA A 68 -3.99 -17.41 -0.98
N LEU A 69 -4.37 -16.19 -0.60
CA LEU A 69 -5.17 -15.29 -1.42
C LEU A 69 -4.38 -14.77 -2.62
N LEU A 70 -3.11 -14.40 -2.46
CA LEU A 70 -2.23 -13.95 -3.53
C LEU A 70 -1.97 -15.08 -4.52
N ASN A 71 -1.70 -16.30 -4.07
CA ASN A 71 -1.56 -17.47 -4.94
C ASN A 71 -2.88 -17.83 -5.65
N ARG A 72 -4.04 -17.64 -5.00
CA ARG A 72 -5.35 -17.76 -5.69
C ARG A 72 -5.57 -16.67 -6.73
N LEU A 73 -5.17 -15.43 -6.46
CA LEU A 73 -5.24 -14.32 -7.41
C LEU A 73 -4.28 -14.55 -8.60
N ILE A 74 -3.05 -14.99 -8.34
CA ILE A 74 -2.06 -15.36 -9.35
C ILE A 74 -2.61 -16.52 -10.22
N ASN A 75 -3.13 -17.60 -9.61
CA ASN A 75 -3.70 -18.72 -10.35
C ASN A 75 -4.97 -18.32 -11.14
N ALA A 76 -5.80 -17.41 -10.61
CA ALA A 76 -6.95 -16.85 -11.36
C ALA A 76 -6.50 -15.98 -12.54
N THR A 77 -5.40 -15.23 -12.41
CA THR A 77 -4.81 -14.49 -13.54
C THR A 77 -4.15 -15.42 -14.57
N LEU A 78 -3.56 -16.54 -14.15
CA LEU A 78 -3.00 -17.55 -15.04
C LEU A 78 -4.09 -18.32 -15.81
N LEU A 79 -5.19 -18.68 -15.16
CA LEU A 79 -6.36 -19.27 -15.84
C LEU A 79 -7.07 -18.26 -16.76
N SER A 80 -6.99 -16.97 -16.47
CA SER A 80 -7.41 -15.90 -17.39
C SER A 80 -6.39 -15.61 -18.52
N SER A 81 -5.22 -16.27 -18.51
CA SER A 81 -4.16 -16.11 -19.51
C SER A 81 -4.16 -17.21 -20.59
N GLY A 82 -5.14 -18.13 -20.55
CA GLY A 82 -5.43 -19.04 -21.65
C GLY A 82 -6.21 -18.34 -22.77
N GLY A 83 -5.56 -18.04 -23.90
CA GLY A 83 -6.27 -17.68 -25.14
C GLY A 83 -6.60 -16.20 -25.33
N GLY A 84 -5.72 -15.28 -24.90
CA GLY A 84 -5.89 -13.87 -25.26
C GLY A 84 -4.68 -13.01 -24.97
N ARG A 85 -3.95 -12.60 -26.01
CA ARG A 85 -3.21 -11.34 -25.95
C ARG A 85 -4.24 -10.21 -25.85
N ARG A 86 -4.73 -9.90 -24.64
CA ARG A 86 -5.16 -8.52 -24.37
C ARG A 86 -3.96 -7.68 -24.74
N ALA A 87 -4.08 -6.91 -25.82
CA ALA A 87 -2.97 -6.10 -26.30
C ALA A 87 -2.39 -5.33 -25.11
N ARG A 88 -1.09 -5.48 -24.87
CA ARG A 88 -0.37 -4.65 -23.89
C ARG A 88 -0.73 -3.22 -24.26
N ARG A 89 -1.51 -2.54 -23.42
CA ARG A 89 -2.04 -1.20 -23.73
C ARG A 89 -0.84 -0.36 -24.15
N SER A 90 -0.85 0.15 -25.38
CA SER A 90 0.29 0.90 -25.87
C SER A 90 0.39 2.17 -25.04
N ALA A 91 1.54 2.38 -24.41
CA ALA A 91 1.80 3.58 -23.66
C ALA A 91 1.79 4.82 -24.58
N THR A 92 2.23 4.67 -25.83
CA THR A 92 2.07 5.70 -26.86
C THR A 92 0.59 6.00 -27.14
N GLU A 93 -0.27 5.00 -27.31
CA GLU A 93 -1.72 5.19 -27.51
C GLU A 93 -2.41 5.81 -26.27
N GLU A 94 -2.03 5.39 -25.06
CA GLU A 94 -2.54 5.93 -23.80
C GLU A 94 -2.16 7.40 -23.63
N LYS A 95 -0.90 7.74 -23.94
CA LYS A 95 -0.37 9.12 -23.94
C LYS A 95 -1.06 10.00 -24.99
N GLN A 96 -1.35 9.46 -26.17
CA GLN A 96 -2.12 10.17 -27.20
C GLN A 96 -3.54 10.48 -26.72
N LYS A 97 -4.24 9.51 -26.13
CA LYS A 97 -5.59 9.71 -25.57
C LYS A 97 -5.61 10.72 -24.43
N TYR A 98 -4.64 10.66 -23.52
CA TYR A 98 -4.47 11.66 -22.47
C TYR A 98 -4.26 13.06 -23.05
N ASN A 99 -3.29 13.23 -23.96
CA ASN A 99 -3.00 14.52 -24.61
C ASN A 99 -4.20 15.07 -25.40
N GLN A 100 -5.02 14.21 -25.99
CA GLN A 100 -6.25 14.62 -26.67
C GLN A 100 -7.28 15.14 -25.66
N CYS A 101 -7.50 14.41 -24.57
CA CYS A 101 -8.39 14.85 -23.48
C CYS A 101 -7.96 16.20 -22.87
N LEU A 102 -6.65 16.44 -22.69
CA LEU A 102 -6.14 17.74 -22.22
C LEU A 102 -6.52 18.90 -23.14
N LYS A 103 -6.48 18.68 -24.46
CA LYS A 103 -6.88 19.67 -25.47
C LYS A 103 -8.38 19.89 -25.49
N ASP A 104 -9.15 18.80 -25.52
CA ASP A 104 -10.62 18.84 -25.60
C ASP A 104 -11.23 19.53 -24.36
N ARG A 105 -10.66 19.27 -23.18
CA ARG A 105 -11.04 19.93 -21.91
C ARG A 105 -10.37 21.28 -21.68
N GLN A 106 -9.38 21.65 -22.52
CA GLN A 106 -8.58 22.86 -22.40
C GLN A 106 -8.00 23.04 -20.98
N CYS A 107 -7.40 21.99 -20.39
CA CYS A 107 -7.08 21.97 -18.96
C CYS A 107 -6.16 23.12 -18.50
N ASN A 108 -5.25 23.59 -19.35
CA ASN A 108 -4.38 24.75 -19.11
C ASN A 108 -5.09 26.12 -19.17
N ARG A 109 -6.40 26.13 -19.43
CA ARG A 109 -7.30 27.28 -19.46
C ARG A 109 -8.62 26.97 -18.75
N ALA A 110 -8.65 25.92 -17.91
CA ALA A 110 -9.84 25.55 -17.18
C ALA A 110 -10.27 26.70 -16.26
N ARG A 111 -11.59 26.91 -16.13
CA ARG A 111 -12.17 27.94 -15.26
C ARG A 111 -12.21 27.45 -13.81
N CYS A 112 -11.16 27.76 -13.07
CA CYS A 112 -11.01 27.49 -11.64
C CYS A 112 -11.81 28.52 -10.83
N ARG A 113 -13.11 28.27 -10.63
CA ARG A 113 -13.99 29.15 -9.84
C ARG A 113 -13.82 28.96 -8.33
N GLU A 114 -13.20 27.85 -7.96
CA GLU A 114 -12.83 27.45 -6.61
C GLU A 114 -11.61 28.19 -6.05
N CYS A 115 -10.88 28.93 -6.89
CA CYS A 115 -9.81 29.83 -6.45
C CYS A 115 -10.36 31.24 -6.34
N GLU A 116 -10.29 31.84 -5.15
CA GLU A 116 -10.72 33.22 -4.92
C GLU A 116 -9.77 34.23 -5.60
N GLU A 117 -10.28 35.40 -5.97
CA GLU A 117 -9.51 36.41 -6.73
C GLU A 117 -8.35 37.01 -5.91
N GLU A 118 -8.42 36.92 -4.57
CA GLU A 118 -7.38 37.37 -3.65
C GLU A 118 -6.28 36.31 -3.42
N ASP A 119 -6.59 35.02 -3.64
CA ASP A 119 -5.65 33.90 -3.66
C ASP A 119 -4.88 33.83 -4.99
N ALA A 120 -4.30 34.96 -5.40
CA ALA A 120 -3.38 35.08 -6.53
C ALA A 120 -2.02 34.38 -6.30
N HIS A 121 -1.94 33.49 -5.30
CA HIS A 121 -0.86 32.52 -5.18
C HIS A 121 -1.10 31.41 -6.21
N GLY A 122 -0.27 31.40 -7.27
CA GLY A 122 -0.43 30.53 -8.44
C GLY A 122 -0.60 29.03 -8.14
N GLY A 123 -0.27 28.59 -6.93
CA GLY A 123 -0.57 27.25 -6.42
C GLY A 123 -2.02 26.81 -6.59
N CYS A 124 -3.04 27.64 -6.31
CA CYS A 124 -4.43 27.21 -6.46
C CYS A 124 -4.79 26.90 -7.93
N MET A 125 -4.44 27.82 -8.84
CA MET A 125 -4.66 27.66 -10.29
C MET A 125 -3.89 26.45 -10.85
N GLU A 126 -2.62 26.29 -10.45
CA GLU A 126 -1.80 25.11 -10.78
C GLU A 126 -2.45 23.80 -10.34
N MET A 127 -3.03 23.77 -9.14
CA MET A 127 -3.68 22.59 -8.59
C MET A 127 -5.03 22.31 -9.27
N CYS A 128 -5.82 23.33 -9.58
CA CYS A 128 -7.03 23.19 -10.39
C CYS A 128 -6.74 22.64 -11.80
N TRP A 129 -5.76 23.21 -12.53
CA TRP A 129 -5.37 22.69 -13.85
C TRP A 129 -4.88 21.25 -13.75
N ARG A 130 -4.10 20.92 -12.70
CA ARG A 130 -3.66 19.55 -12.42
C ARG A 130 -4.82 18.61 -12.09
N ASN A 131 -5.85 19.06 -11.39
CA ASN A 131 -7.07 18.28 -11.15
C ASN A 131 -7.79 17.98 -12.48
N CYS A 132 -7.85 18.93 -13.41
CA CYS A 132 -8.33 18.69 -14.78
C CYS A 132 -7.46 17.66 -15.52
N GLU A 133 -6.12 17.80 -15.48
CA GLU A 133 -5.20 16.82 -16.06
C GLU A 133 -5.41 15.40 -15.51
N CYS A 134 -5.49 15.25 -14.18
CA CYS A 134 -5.70 13.98 -13.51
C CYS A 134 -7.05 13.33 -13.86
N SER A 135 -8.09 14.14 -14.09
CA SER A 135 -9.38 13.64 -14.58
C SER A 135 -9.28 12.97 -15.96
N CYS A 136 -8.34 13.40 -16.82
CA CYS A 136 -8.06 12.75 -18.11
C CYS A 136 -7.31 11.40 -17.98
N LEU A 137 -6.74 11.08 -16.81
CA LEU A 137 -6.23 9.74 -16.48
C LEU A 137 -7.29 8.84 -15.82
N GLY A 138 -8.51 9.35 -15.62
CA GLY A 138 -9.55 8.69 -14.82
C GLY A 138 -9.25 8.68 -13.32
N LEU A 139 -8.41 9.60 -12.84
CA LEU A 139 -8.03 9.72 -11.43
C LEU A 139 -8.81 10.88 -10.79
N GLN A 140 -9.46 10.61 -9.65
CA GLN A 140 -10.11 11.66 -8.86
C GLN A 140 -9.05 12.46 -8.11
N SER A 141 -9.11 13.78 -8.27
CA SER A 141 -8.15 14.74 -7.76
C SER A 141 -8.91 16.04 -7.53
N SER A 142 -8.97 16.52 -6.28
CA SER A 142 -9.71 17.74 -5.93
C SER A 142 -9.09 18.51 -4.75
N ASP A 143 -7.92 18.09 -4.28
CA ASP A 143 -7.14 18.86 -3.33
C ASP A 143 -6.54 20.08 -4.07
N LEU A 144 -6.46 21.22 -3.39
CA LEU A 144 -5.93 22.48 -3.88
C LEU A 144 -4.66 22.92 -3.13
N ASP A 145 -4.22 22.17 -2.11
CA ASP A 145 -2.99 22.44 -1.36
C ASP A 145 -1.74 22.13 -2.19
N TYR A 146 -1.21 23.19 -2.83
CA TYR A 146 0.01 23.12 -3.63
C TYR A 146 1.24 22.68 -2.81
N LEU A 147 1.37 23.09 -1.54
CA LEU A 147 2.56 22.80 -0.74
C LEU A 147 2.59 21.33 -0.33
N ARG A 148 1.46 20.79 0.11
CA ARG A 148 1.28 19.36 0.40
C ARG A 148 1.54 18.52 -0.85
N TRP A 149 0.97 18.91 -1.99
CA TRP A 149 1.22 18.23 -3.25
C TRP A 149 2.70 18.27 -3.63
N PHE A 150 3.36 19.43 -3.51
CA PHE A 150 4.76 19.62 -3.87
C PHE A 150 5.69 18.78 -2.99
N HIS A 151 5.43 18.72 -1.68
CA HIS A 151 6.14 17.83 -0.76
C HIS A 151 5.98 16.36 -1.15
N CYS A 152 4.75 15.91 -1.43
CA CYS A 152 4.51 14.56 -1.90
C CYS A 152 5.22 14.26 -3.24
N TYR A 153 5.14 15.18 -4.20
CA TYR A 153 5.69 15.03 -5.55
C TYR A 153 7.23 14.93 -5.55
N THR A 154 7.89 15.76 -4.74
CA THR A 154 9.35 15.88 -4.68
C THR A 154 10.00 14.97 -3.65
N THR A 155 9.43 14.89 -2.44
CA THR A 155 10.11 14.31 -1.26
C THR A 155 9.58 12.92 -0.92
N GLU A 156 8.26 12.74 -0.80
CA GLU A 156 7.69 11.45 -0.38
C GLU A 156 7.70 10.40 -1.49
N ARG A 157 7.34 10.81 -2.72
CA ARG A 157 7.20 9.92 -3.86
C ARG A 157 8.34 10.01 -4.85
N ASP A 158 9.18 11.06 -4.80
CA ASP A 158 10.22 11.37 -5.80
C ASP A 158 9.77 11.04 -7.23
N CYS A 159 8.67 11.64 -7.66
CA CYS A 159 8.09 11.32 -8.96
C CYS A 159 9.03 11.72 -10.12
N TYR A 160 9.85 12.75 -9.94
CA TYR A 160 10.80 13.21 -10.96
C TYR A 160 12.06 12.33 -11.05
N GLY A 161 12.66 11.94 -9.92
CA GLY A 161 13.77 10.98 -9.92
C GLY A 161 13.35 9.62 -10.48
N LYS A 162 12.10 9.19 -10.23
CA LYS A 162 11.52 8.01 -10.88
C LYS A 162 11.39 8.15 -12.40
N LEU A 163 11.00 9.32 -12.92
CA LEU A 163 11.02 9.57 -14.37
C LEU A 163 12.45 9.43 -14.91
N LEU A 164 13.43 10.13 -14.32
CA LEU A 164 14.82 10.12 -14.80
C LEU A 164 15.42 8.71 -14.79
N ALA A 165 15.20 7.96 -13.71
CA ALA A 165 15.65 6.57 -13.60
C ALA A 165 14.96 5.65 -14.63
N CYS A 166 13.70 5.92 -14.99
CA CYS A 166 12.96 5.18 -16.01
C CYS A 166 13.46 5.51 -17.43
N ASP A 167 13.51 6.80 -17.80
CA ASP A 167 13.93 7.26 -19.12
C ASP A 167 15.37 6.89 -19.45
N GLY A 168 16.28 6.97 -18.46
CA GLY A 168 17.67 6.53 -18.59
C GLY A 168 17.86 5.03 -18.87
N ARG A 169 16.81 4.22 -18.74
CA ARG A 169 16.78 2.79 -19.13
C ARG A 169 15.99 2.53 -20.43
N CYS A 170 15.37 3.55 -21.03
CA CYS A 170 14.49 3.39 -22.19
C CYS A 170 15.19 3.65 -23.53
N SER A 171 15.20 2.65 -24.40
CA SER A 171 15.71 2.72 -25.78
C SER A 171 14.64 2.98 -26.85
N THR A 172 13.35 2.96 -26.50
CA THR A 172 12.23 3.08 -27.46
C THR A 172 11.21 4.12 -27.03
N GLN A 173 10.50 4.71 -28.00
CA GLN A 173 9.48 5.73 -27.72
C GLN A 173 8.34 5.19 -26.84
N GLU A 174 7.87 3.96 -27.10
CA GLU A 174 6.85 3.27 -26.29
C GLU A 174 7.30 3.11 -24.81
N CYS A 175 8.59 2.86 -24.56
CA CYS A 175 9.14 2.83 -23.20
C CYS A 175 9.14 4.22 -22.55
N LYS A 176 9.61 5.26 -23.27
CA LYS A 176 9.65 6.65 -22.79
C LYS A 176 8.25 7.23 -22.55
N ASP A 177 7.29 6.87 -23.40
CA ASP A 177 5.88 7.20 -23.23
C ASP A 177 5.32 6.52 -21.98
N GLY A 178 5.68 5.26 -21.71
CA GLY A 178 5.39 4.57 -20.45
C GLY A 178 5.90 5.33 -19.22
N CYS A 179 7.19 5.70 -19.20
CA CYS A 179 7.76 6.52 -18.13
C CYS A 179 7.05 7.88 -17.97
N THR A 180 6.59 8.47 -19.08
CA THR A 180 5.81 9.72 -19.06
C THR A 180 4.44 9.51 -18.39
N MET A 181 3.73 8.44 -18.76
CA MET A 181 2.43 8.08 -18.16
C MET A 181 2.58 7.81 -16.67
N ASP A 182 3.62 7.10 -16.26
CA ASP A 182 3.91 6.80 -14.85
C ASP A 182 4.21 8.07 -14.05
N LEU A 183 4.93 9.04 -14.62
CA LEU A 183 5.12 10.36 -13.99
C LEU A 183 3.77 11.06 -13.74
N TRP A 184 2.89 11.13 -14.76
CA TRP A 184 1.60 11.79 -14.60
C TRP A 184 0.70 11.07 -13.58
N ARG A 185 0.68 9.72 -13.60
CA ARG A 185 0.01 8.92 -12.56
C ARG A 185 0.61 9.16 -11.16
N CYS A 186 1.92 9.33 -11.05
CA CYS A 186 2.59 9.66 -9.79
C CYS A 186 2.20 11.05 -9.27
N LYS A 187 2.20 12.07 -10.14
CA LYS A 187 1.74 13.44 -9.83
C LYS A 187 0.29 13.45 -9.32
N CYS A 188 -0.61 12.77 -10.02
CA CYS A 188 -2.02 12.67 -9.63
C CYS A 188 -2.21 11.85 -8.34
N GLY A 189 -1.33 10.89 -8.07
CA GLY A 189 -1.30 10.13 -6.83
C GLY A 189 -1.03 10.97 -5.56
N CYS A 190 -0.54 12.21 -5.70
CA CYS A 190 -0.31 13.13 -4.57
C CYS A 190 -1.55 13.90 -4.11
N HIS A 191 -2.70 13.74 -4.75
CA HIS A 191 -3.96 14.40 -4.38
C HIS A 191 -5.01 13.43 -3.82
N ARG A 192 -4.64 12.17 -3.55
CA ARG A 192 -5.58 11.19 -3.02
C ARG A 192 -6.09 11.66 -1.66
N GLN A 193 -7.34 12.11 -1.62
CA GLN A 193 -8.11 12.13 -0.38
C GLN A 193 -7.97 10.75 0.27
N ALA A 194 -7.72 10.72 1.57
CA ALA A 194 -7.97 9.51 2.33
C ALA A 194 -9.48 9.24 2.23
N ASP A 195 -9.86 8.08 1.68
CA ASP A 195 -11.26 7.68 1.60
C ASP A 195 -11.89 7.77 3.00
N GLY A 196 -12.87 8.66 3.14
CA GLY A 196 -13.45 9.09 4.41
C GLY A 196 -14.30 8.01 5.09
N THR A 197 -13.67 6.96 5.60
CA THR A 197 -14.27 6.09 6.63
C THR A 197 -14.20 6.78 7.99
N THR A 198 -15.02 7.82 8.19
CA THR A 198 -15.81 8.03 9.41
C THR A 198 -16.65 9.30 9.33
N HIS A 199 -17.89 9.16 8.82
CA HIS A 199 -18.95 10.08 9.19
C HIS A 199 -19.36 9.78 10.65
N ARG A 200 -18.63 10.31 11.64
CA ARG A 200 -19.09 10.36 13.04
C ARG A 200 -19.77 11.72 13.27
N PRO A 201 -21.09 11.77 13.53
CA PRO A 201 -21.73 13.01 13.93
C PRO A 201 -21.29 13.37 15.35
N TRP A 202 -20.52 14.45 15.50
CA TRP A 202 -20.39 15.13 16.79
C TRP A 202 -21.62 16.02 17.01
N LEU A 203 -22.71 15.40 17.45
CA LEU A 203 -23.93 16.08 17.89
C LEU A 203 -24.46 15.41 19.16
N SER A 204 -23.85 15.78 20.30
CA SER A 204 -24.34 15.49 21.65
C SER A 204 -23.91 16.62 22.60
N SER A 205 -24.52 17.80 22.46
CA SER A 205 -24.58 18.74 23.57
C SER A 205 -25.62 18.22 24.58
N PRO A 206 -25.37 18.31 25.90
CA PRO A 206 -26.31 17.81 26.90
C PRO A 206 -27.58 18.67 26.95
N ALA A 207 -28.71 18.01 27.17
CA ALA A 207 -30.00 18.67 27.38
C ALA A 207 -30.10 19.22 28.82
N SER A 208 -30.72 20.39 28.95
CA SER A 208 -31.24 21.03 30.17
C SER A 208 -32.14 22.18 29.70
N PRO A 209 -33.18 22.62 30.44
CA PRO A 209 -33.50 22.30 31.84
C PRO A 209 -34.43 21.10 32.03
#